data_AF-A0A561SU48-F1
#
_entry.id   AF-A0A561SU48-F1
#
_cell.length_a   1.000
_cell.length_b   1.000
_cell.length_c   1.000
_cell.angle_alpha   90.00
_cell.angle_beta   90.00
_cell.angle_gamma   90.00
#
_symmetry.space_group_name_H-M   'P 1'
#
loop_
_entity.id
_entity.type
_entity.pdbx_description
1 polymer ?
#
loop_
_entity_poly.entity_id
_entity_poly.type
_entity_poly.pdbx_seq_one_letter_code
_entity_poly.pdbx_strand_id
1 'polypeptide(L)'
;MFDALAERFAWADFRGCAFINTIVEAADPGSPAHAVADEHKRRLTAYLGDLLTAAGHADPQAMAPRLTLLVDGAIVTAFRERSPAAAQVARGIAEVLLAA
;
A
#
# COMPACT_ATOMS: atom_id res chain seq x y z
N MET A 1 -7.11 -7.96 -1.29
CA MET A 1 -6.33 -6.77 -0.86
C MET A 1 -7.02 -5.47 -1.27
N PHE A 2 -7.18 -5.21 -2.57
CA PHE A 2 -7.78 -3.95 -3.03
C PHE A 2 -9.24 -3.74 -2.59
N ASP A 3 -10.02 -4.81 -2.45
CA ASP A 3 -11.38 -4.70 -1.91
C ASP A 3 -11.40 -4.21 -0.46
N ALA A 4 -10.45 -4.66 0.37
CA ALA A 4 -10.28 -4.19 1.74
C ALA A 4 -9.82 -2.71 1.79
N LEU A 5 -9.01 -2.26 0.81
CA LEU A 5 -8.68 -0.85 0.66
C LEU A 5 -9.92 -0.03 0.30
N ALA A 6 -10.73 -0.51 -0.66
CA ALA A 6 -11.96 0.16 -1.07
C ALA A 6 -12.93 0.32 0.11
N GLU A 7 -13.09 -0.71 0.93
CA GLU A 7 -13.87 -0.66 2.16
C GLU A 7 -13.33 0.40 3.13
N ARG A 8 -12.02 0.39 3.40
CA ARG A 8 -11.41 1.36 4.32
C ARG A 8 -11.54 2.80 3.84
N PHE A 9 -11.41 3.02 2.53
CA PHE A 9 -11.51 4.36 1.92
C PHE A 9 -12.92 4.93 1.99
N ALA A 10 -13.94 4.07 2.09
CA ALA A 10 -15.35 4.48 2.19
C ALA A 10 -15.74 4.93 3.61
N TRP A 11 -14.89 4.74 4.62
CA TRP A 11 -15.19 5.18 5.98
C TRP A 11 -15.17 6.71 6.07
N ALA A 12 -16.14 7.28 6.78
CA ALA A 12 -16.27 8.73 6.95
C ALA A 12 -15.06 9.38 7.65
N ASP A 13 -14.30 8.59 8.41
CA ASP A 13 -13.13 9.02 9.16
C ASP A 13 -11.79 8.77 8.44
N PHE A 14 -11.82 8.39 7.16
CA PHE A 14 -10.60 8.03 6.44
C PHE A 14 -9.66 9.23 6.29
N ARG A 15 -8.44 9.11 6.82
CA ARG A 15 -7.38 10.14 6.83
C ARG A 15 -6.08 9.70 6.16
N GLY A 16 -6.17 8.75 5.22
CA GLY A 16 -4.99 8.14 4.59
C GLY A 16 -4.34 7.07 5.46
N CYS A 17 -3.05 6.80 5.22
CA CYS A 17 -2.28 5.81 5.96
C CYS A 17 -1.67 6.46 7.21
N ALA A 18 -1.95 5.90 8.39
CA ALA A 18 -1.36 6.36 9.64
C ALA A 18 0.18 6.36 9.60
N PHE A 19 0.79 5.35 8.97
CA PHE A 19 2.25 5.23 8.88
C PHE A 19 2.87 6.23 7.92
N ILE A 20 2.28 6.47 6.75
CA ILE A 20 2.76 7.51 5.82
C ILE A 20 2.67 8.88 6.50
N ASN A 21 1.54 9.19 7.14
CA ASN A 21 1.37 10.45 7.86
C ASN A 21 2.40 10.57 8.99
N THR A 22 2.69 9.47 9.71
CA THR A 22 3.72 9.45 10.76
C THR A 22 5.11 9.74 10.19
N ILE A 23 5.49 9.15 9.04
CA ILE A 23 6.78 9.43 8.37
C ILE A 23 6.90 10.91 8.00
N VAL A 24 5.80 11.52 7.54
CA VAL A 24 5.75 12.94 7.16
C VAL A 24 5.94 13.84 8.39
N GLU A 25 5.23 13.57 9.49
CA GLU A 25 5.28 14.39 10.71
C GLU A 25 6.56 14.16 11.52
N ALA A 26 7.04 12.91 11.59
CA ALA A 26 8.29 12.53 12.22
C ALA A 26 9.45 12.71 11.22
N ALA A 27 9.72 13.97 10.88
CA ALA A 27 10.66 14.36 9.83
C ALA A 27 12.10 13.86 10.06
N ASP A 28 12.50 13.58 11.30
CA ASP A 28 13.76 12.92 11.62
C ASP A 28 13.66 11.40 11.39
N PRO A 29 14.39 10.84 10.39
CA PRO A 29 14.40 9.39 10.14
C PRO A 29 14.96 8.56 11.30
N GLY A 30 15.76 9.17 12.18
CA GLY A 30 16.28 8.53 13.39
C GLY A 30 15.27 8.46 14.54
N SER A 31 14.11 9.12 14.42
CA SER A 31 13.10 9.10 15.48
C SER A 31 12.43 7.72 15.61
N PRO A 32 12.08 7.28 16.83
CA PRO A 32 11.40 6.00 17.02
C PRO A 32 10.08 5.87 16.24
N ALA A 33 9.34 6.98 16.09
CA ALA A 33 8.08 7.00 15.36
C ALA A 33 8.28 6.77 13.85
N HIS A 34 9.28 7.42 13.26
CA HIS A 34 9.64 7.21 11.86
C HIS A 34 10.09 5.76 11.62
N ALA A 35 10.96 5.23 12.49
CA ALA A 35 11.47 3.87 12.36
C ALA A 35 10.36 2.81 12.41
N VAL A 36 9.38 2.95 13.31
CA VAL A 36 8.23 2.04 13.38
C VAL A 36 7.36 2.14 12.12
N ALA A 37 7.15 3.35 11.60
CA ALA A 37 6.33 3.57 10.43
C ALA A 37 6.99 3.05 9.14
N ASP A 38 8.29 3.28 8.97
CA ASP A 38 9.08 2.72 7.86
C ASP A 38 9.09 1.18 7.92
N GLU A 39 9.32 0.60 9.11
CA GLU A 39 9.30 -0.84 9.29
C GLU A 39 7.93 -1.44 8.93
N HIS A 40 6.82 -0.78 9.27
CA HIS A 40 5.50 -1.23 8.82
C HIS A 40 5.38 -1.28 7.30
N LYS A 41 5.89 -0.26 6.60
CA LYS A 41 5.90 -0.21 5.14
C LYS A 41 6.74 -1.34 4.54
N ARG A 42 7.91 -1.62 5.11
CA ARG A 42 8.76 -2.75 4.70
C ARG A 42 8.09 -4.10 4.94
N ARG A 43 7.41 -4.28 6.08
CA ARG A 43 6.64 -5.50 6.39
C ARG A 43 5.50 -5.73 5.42
N LEU A 44 4.81 -4.68 4.99
CA LEU A 44 3.78 -4.81 3.95
C LEU A 44 4.39 -5.35 2.65
N THR A 45 5.52 -4.80 2.20
CA THR A 45 6.22 -5.29 1.01
C THR A 45 6.62 -6.76 1.16
N ALA A 46 7.21 -7.13 2.30
CA ALA A 46 7.60 -8.51 2.58
C ALA A 46 6.39 -9.46 2.56
N TYR A 47 5.29 -9.08 3.23
CA TYR A 47 4.05 -9.84 3.23
C TYR A 47 3.48 -10.07 1.83
N LEU A 48 3.51 -9.05 0.96
CA LEU A 48 3.11 -9.22 -0.44
C LEU A 48 4.04 -10.16 -1.20
N GLY A 49 5.35 -10.12 -0.92
CA GLY A 49 6.33 -11.07 -1.45
C GLY A 49 6.04 -12.51 -1.05
N ASP A 50 5.66 -12.73 0.22
CA ASP A 50 5.28 -14.05 0.72
C ASP A 50 4.02 -14.58 0.03
N LEU A 51 3.00 -13.72 -0.16
CA LEU A 51 1.79 -14.08 -0.89
C LEU A 51 2.07 -14.41 -2.35
N LEU A 52 2.92 -13.63 -3.03
CA LEU A 52 3.33 -13.89 -4.40
C LEU A 52 4.10 -15.21 -4.54
N THR A 53 4.98 -15.50 -3.58
CA THR A 53 5.72 -16.76 -3.51
C THR A 53 4.76 -17.94 -3.33
N ALA A 54 3.82 -17.83 -2.39
CA ALA A 54 2.80 -18.86 -2.15
C ALA A 54 1.88 -19.06 -3.37
N ALA A 55 1.65 -18.01 -4.17
CA ALA A 55 0.90 -18.07 -5.42
C ALA A 55 1.73 -18.61 -6.61
N GLY A 56 3.02 -18.92 -6.43
CA GLY A 56 3.89 -19.44 -7.49
C GLY A 56 4.28 -18.42 -8.55
N HIS A 57 4.24 -17.12 -8.23
CA HIS A 57 4.65 -16.06 -9.15
C HIS A 57 6.15 -16.19 -9.47
N ALA A 58 6.53 -15.96 -10.74
CA ALA A 58 7.90 -16.19 -11.22
C ALA A 58 8.95 -15.30 -10.54
N ASP A 59 8.62 -14.03 -10.29
CA ASP A 59 9.50 -13.08 -9.58
C ASP A 59 8.76 -12.31 -8.46
N PRO A 60 8.58 -12.93 -7.28
CA PRO A 60 7.88 -12.31 -6.15
C PRO A 60 8.61 -11.07 -5.62
N GLN A 61 9.94 -11.08 -5.63
CA GLN A 61 10.77 -10.01 -5.07
C GLN A 61 10.72 -8.74 -5.91
N ALA A 62 10.65 -8.86 -7.24
CA ALA A 62 10.45 -7.71 -8.11
C ALA A 62 8.98 -7.21 -8.15
N MET A 63 8.01 -8.12 -7.96
CA MET A 63 6.59 -7.76 -8.05
C MET A 63 6.05 -7.12 -6.76
N ALA A 64 6.49 -7.55 -5.58
CA ALA A 64 5.99 -7.02 -4.30
C ALA A 64 6.17 -5.49 -4.13
N PRO A 65 7.32 -4.87 -4.49
CA PRO A 65 7.47 -3.42 -4.44
C PRO A 65 6.51 -2.68 -5.39
N ARG A 66 6.20 -3.27 -6.56
CA ARG A 66 5.24 -2.69 -7.52
C ARG A 66 3.84 -2.66 -6.93
N LEU A 67 3.41 -3.77 -6.33
CA LEU A 67 2.11 -3.83 -5.64
C LEU A 67 2.06 -2.88 -4.45
N THR A 68 3.15 -2.78 -3.67
CA THR A 68 3.22 -1.84 -2.54
C THR A 68 3.07 -0.39 -3.00
N LEU A 69 3.73 -0.01 -4.10
CA LEU A 69 3.59 1.31 -4.71
C LEU A 69 2.14 1.60 -5.12
N LEU A 70 1.44 0.62 -5.72
CA LEU A 70 0.03 0.77 -6.08
C LEU A 70 -0.86 0.93 -4.84
N VAL A 71 -0.59 0.19 -3.76
CA VAL A 71 -1.32 0.35 -2.49
C VAL A 71 -1.14 1.75 -1.92
N ASP A 72 0.09 2.25 -1.87
CA ASP A 72 0.38 3.58 -1.34
C ASP A 72 -0.20 4.70 -2.21
N GLY A 73 -0.06 4.58 -3.52
CA GLY A 73 -0.67 5.49 -4.48
C GLY A 73 -2.19 5.51 -4.38
N ALA A 74 -2.83 4.35 -4.19
CA ALA A 74 -4.28 4.25 -4.00
C ALA A 74 -4.72 4.96 -2.71
N ILE A 75 -4.01 4.75 -1.61
CA ILE A 75 -4.31 5.38 -0.31
C ILE A 75 -4.22 6.91 -0.42
N VAL A 76 -3.13 7.43 -0.98
CA VAL A 76 -2.91 8.87 -1.12
C VAL A 76 -3.95 9.49 -2.07
N THR A 77 -4.25 8.82 -3.18
CA THR A 77 -5.26 9.28 -4.14
C THR A 77 -6.65 9.30 -3.52
N ALA A 78 -7.05 8.23 -2.83
CA ALA A 78 -8.34 8.16 -2.15
C ALA A 78 -8.49 9.25 -1.08
N PHE A 79 -7.43 9.55 -0.33
CA PHE A 79 -7.43 10.61 0.66
C PHE A 79 -7.58 12.01 0.02
N ARG A 80 -6.85 12.28 -1.07
CA ARG A 80 -6.92 13.54 -1.82
C ARG A 80 -8.29 13.75 -2.46
N GLU A 81 -8.84 12.72 -3.07
CA GLU A 81 -10.09 12.79 -3.85
C GLU A 81 -11.34 12.53 -3.02
N ARG A 82 -11.18 12.08 -1.77
CA ARG A 82 -12.27 11.65 -0.88
C ARG A 82 -13.19 10.62 -1.55
N SER A 83 -12.56 9.65 -2.22
CA SER A 83 -13.25 8.64 -3.02
C SER A 83 -12.60 7.27 -2.86
N PRO A 84 -13.38 6.18 -2.72
CA PRO A 84 -12.83 4.83 -2.69
C PRO A 84 -12.41 4.32 -4.07
N ALA A 85 -12.73 5.05 -5.16
CA ALA A 85 -12.51 4.60 -6.53
C ALA A 85 -11.03 4.27 -6.84
N ALA A 86 -10.08 4.93 -6.17
CA ALA A 86 -8.65 4.69 -6.36
C ALA A 86 -8.24 3.23 -6.10
N ALA A 87 -8.94 2.52 -5.21
CA ALA A 87 -8.69 1.10 -4.97
C ALA A 87 -8.97 0.23 -6.21
N GLN A 88 -10.03 0.55 -6.97
CA GLN A 88 -10.40 -0.19 -8.17
C GLN A 88 -9.45 0.11 -9.34
N VAL A 89 -9.00 1.36 -9.45
CA VAL A 89 -7.97 1.74 -10.44
C VAL A 89 -6.67 0.98 -10.16
N ALA A 90 -6.21 0.97 -8.91
CA ALA A 90 -5.00 0.26 -8.52
C ALA A 90 -5.13 -1.26 -8.72
N ARG A 91 -6.32 -1.83 -8.46
CA ARG A 91 -6.63 -3.24 -8.75
C ARG A 91 -6.45 -3.55 -10.23
N GLY A 92 -7.04 -2.76 -11.13
CA GLY A 92 -6.93 -2.97 -12.57
C GLY A 92 -5.47 -2.94 -13.06
N ILE A 93 -4.66 -2.01 -12.53
CA ILE A 93 -3.22 -1.97 -12.85
C ILE A 93 -2.50 -3.22 -12.32
N ALA A 94 -2.79 -3.65 -11.09
CA ALA A 94 -2.18 -4.84 -10.52
C ALA A 94 -2.54 -6.12 -11.30
N GLU A 95 -3.79 -6.25 -11.76
CA GLU A 95 -4.24 -7.37 -12.58
C GLU A 95 -3.46 -7.45 -13.90
N VAL A 96 -3.21 -6.31 -14.56
CA VAL A 96 -2.37 -6.25 -15.76
C VAL A 96 -0.93 -6.66 -15.45
N LEU A 97 -0.35 -6.16 -14.35
CA LEU A 97 1.03 -6.49 -13.98
C LEU A 97 1.23 -7.96 -13.60
N LEU A 98 0.23 -8.58 -12.97
CA LEU A 98 0.27 -9.98 -12.54
C LEU A 98 0.05 -10.96 -13.70
N ALA A 99 -0.55 -10.51 -14.80
CA ALA A 99 -0.77 -11.30 -16.01
C ALA A 99 0.41 -11.27 -16.99
N ALA A 100 1.41 -10.41 -16.75
CA ALA A 100 2.61 -10.24 -17.58
C ALA A 100 3.74 -11.17 -17.14
#